data_AF-A0A8C9HIL3-F1
#
_entry.id   AF-A0A8C9HIL3-F1
#
_cell.length_a   1.000
_cell.length_b   1.000
_cell.length_c   1.000
_cell.angle_alpha   90.00
_cell.angle_beta   90.00
_cell.angle_gamma   90.00
#
_symmetry.space_group_name_H-M   'P 1'
#
loop_
_entity.id
_entity.type
_entity.pdbx_description
1 polymer ?
#
loop_
_entity_poly.entity_id
_entity_poly.type
_entity_poly.pdbx_seq_one_letter_code
_entity_poly.pdbx_strand_id
1 'polypeptide(L)'
;MAKGDPKKPKAKMSAYAFSVQTCCKEHKKKNPEVPVNFAEFSKKYSGRWKTMSRKEKFKFDEMAKVDKVLYDREMKDHGPAKGGKRKKDPNAPKRPPSGFFLFCSEFHPRIKSTNPGISIGDMAKKLGEMWKNLNDSEKQPYITKAAKLKEKYEKDVADCKLKGKFDGTKGSAKVARKNVEEEDEEDEEEEEKEEDEDEQRNCLSVSL
;
A
#
# COMPACT_ATOMS: atom_id res chain seq x y z
N MET A 1 7.50 11.11 15.50
CA MET A 1 6.49 10.19 14.93
C MET A 1 5.35 11.03 14.39
N ALA A 2 5.13 11.06 13.07
CA ALA A 2 4.03 11.80 12.48
C ALA A 2 2.73 11.15 12.93
N LYS A 3 1.94 11.83 13.77
CA LYS A 3 0.62 11.34 14.16
C LYS A 3 -0.23 11.30 12.89
N GLY A 4 -0.59 10.09 12.46
CA GLY A 4 -1.47 9.88 11.31
C GLY A 4 -2.81 10.59 11.49
N ASP A 5 -3.58 10.70 10.41
CA ASP A 5 -4.92 11.29 10.44
C ASP A 5 -5.74 10.68 11.59
N PRO A 6 -6.23 11.48 12.57
CA PRO A 6 -6.99 10.99 13.71
C PRO A 6 -8.28 10.25 13.33
N LYS A 7 -8.78 10.46 12.09
CA LYS A 7 -9.96 9.78 11.57
C LYS A 7 -9.64 8.46 10.88
N LYS A 8 -8.36 8.17 10.59
CA LYS A 8 -7.96 6.91 9.96
C LYS A 8 -8.29 5.75 10.92
N PRO A 9 -8.94 4.68 10.42
CA PRO A 9 -9.12 3.45 11.17
C PRO A 9 -7.79 2.99 11.78
N LYS A 10 -7.83 2.56 13.04
CA LYS A 10 -6.65 1.96 13.69
C LYS A 10 -6.24 0.71 12.92
N ALA A 11 -4.94 0.39 12.91
CA ALA A 11 -4.46 -0.82 12.25
C ALA A 11 -5.16 -2.06 12.80
N LYS A 12 -5.40 -3.03 11.92
CA LYS A 12 -5.90 -4.36 12.29
C LYS A 12 -4.97 -5.00 13.31
N MET A 13 -5.50 -5.68 14.32
CA MET A 13 -4.75 -6.37 15.35
C MET A 13 -4.59 -7.86 15.00
N SER A 14 -3.36 -8.37 15.14
CA SER A 14 -3.04 -9.80 15.00
C SER A 14 -3.57 -10.64 16.17
N ALA A 15 -3.65 -11.96 15.98
CA ALA A 15 -4.05 -12.91 17.03
C ALA A 15 -3.09 -12.82 18.24
N TYR A 16 -1.80 -12.68 17.95
CA TYR A 16 -0.78 -12.44 18.95
C TYR A 16 -1.04 -11.13 19.71
N ALA A 17 -1.32 -10.01 19.03
CA ALA A 17 -1.62 -8.72 19.64
C ALA A 17 -2.87 -8.76 20.55
N PHE A 18 -3.92 -9.46 20.15
CA PHE A 18 -5.09 -9.69 21.03
C PHE A 18 -4.73 -10.49 22.28
N SER A 19 -3.91 -11.52 22.13
CA SER A 19 -3.43 -12.33 23.25
C SER A 19 -2.49 -11.54 24.19
N VAL A 20 -1.65 -10.64 23.66
CA VAL A 20 -0.83 -9.72 24.46
C VAL A 20 -1.76 -8.82 25.26
N GLN A 21 -2.75 -8.23 24.61
CA GLN A 21 -3.66 -7.28 25.23
C GLN A 21 -4.47 -7.91 26.37
N THR A 22 -4.99 -9.12 26.18
CA THR A 22 -5.70 -9.86 27.22
C THR A 22 -4.78 -10.23 28.38
N CYS A 23 -3.56 -10.71 28.11
CA CYS A 23 -2.59 -11.07 29.15
C CYS A 23 -2.12 -9.84 29.95
N CYS A 24 -1.93 -8.69 29.29
CA CYS A 24 -1.64 -7.41 29.94
C CYS A 24 -2.77 -6.98 30.89
N LYS A 25 -4.04 -7.07 30.44
CA LYS A 25 -5.21 -6.72 31.25
C LYS A 25 -5.34 -7.63 32.48
N GLU A 26 -5.12 -8.94 32.32
CA GLU A 26 -5.13 -9.89 33.43
C GLU A 26 -4.01 -9.63 34.44
N HIS A 27 -2.80 -9.31 33.97
CA HIS A 27 -1.68 -9.02 34.85
C HIS A 27 -1.91 -7.74 35.65
N LYS A 28 -2.44 -6.67 35.03
CA LYS A 28 -2.84 -5.44 35.74
C LYS A 28 -3.93 -5.69 36.79
N LYS A 29 -4.87 -6.61 36.52
CA LYS A 29 -5.92 -7.00 37.48
C LYS A 29 -5.38 -7.80 38.66
N LYS A 30 -4.41 -8.68 38.42
CA LYS A 30 -3.83 -9.58 39.46
C LYS A 30 -2.72 -8.92 40.26
N ASN A 31 -1.98 -7.99 39.65
CA ASN A 31 -0.85 -7.30 40.26
C ASN A 31 -1.03 -5.77 40.10
N PRO A 32 -2.05 -5.16 40.74
CA PRO A 32 -2.31 -3.72 40.60
C PRO A 32 -1.20 -2.84 41.19
N GLU A 33 -0.41 -3.34 42.15
CA GLU A 33 0.66 -2.59 42.82
C GLU A 33 2.08 -2.87 42.31
N VAL A 34 2.27 -3.90 41.47
CA VAL A 34 3.62 -4.27 40.98
C VAL A 34 3.86 -3.66 39.60
N PRO A 35 4.84 -2.75 39.45
CA PRO A 35 5.22 -2.21 38.14
C PRO A 35 5.65 -3.33 37.20
N VAL A 36 4.97 -3.46 36.07
CA VAL A 36 5.27 -4.50 35.09
C VAL A 36 6.54 -4.12 34.33
N ASN A 37 7.63 -4.87 34.52
CA ASN A 37 8.84 -4.70 33.71
C ASN A 37 8.60 -5.22 32.29
N PHE A 38 8.65 -4.33 31.30
CA PHE A 38 8.39 -4.59 29.88
C PHE A 38 9.22 -5.75 29.30
N ALA A 39 10.52 -5.77 29.58
CA ALA A 39 11.44 -6.75 29.01
C ALA A 39 11.16 -8.16 29.55
N GLU A 40 10.84 -8.25 30.83
CA GLU A 40 10.49 -9.51 31.49
C GLU A 40 9.10 -10.01 31.04
N PHE A 41 8.16 -9.09 30.85
CA PHE A 41 6.81 -9.40 30.41
C PHE A 41 6.80 -9.91 28.96
N SER A 42 7.50 -9.25 28.04
CA SER A 42 7.60 -9.66 26.63
C SER A 42 8.26 -11.04 26.49
N LYS A 43 9.36 -11.32 27.20
CA LYS A 43 10.01 -12.64 27.20
C LYS A 43 9.10 -13.76 27.74
N LYS A 44 8.42 -13.50 28.86
CA LYS A 44 7.50 -14.49 29.46
C LYS A 44 6.31 -14.76 28.56
N TYR A 45 5.81 -13.75 27.89
CA TYR A 45 4.62 -13.83 27.05
C TYR A 45 4.89 -14.48 25.69
N SER A 46 5.99 -14.14 25.02
CA SER A 46 6.42 -14.80 23.78
C SER A 46 6.68 -16.30 23.99
N GLY A 47 7.32 -16.68 25.11
CA GLY A 47 7.46 -18.07 25.51
C GLY A 47 6.11 -18.76 25.72
N ARG A 48 5.18 -18.10 26.43
CA ARG A 48 3.82 -18.61 26.67
C ARG A 48 3.06 -18.81 25.36
N TRP A 49 3.13 -17.87 24.41
CA TRP A 49 2.48 -17.98 23.10
C TRP A 49 2.99 -19.18 22.31
N LYS A 50 4.31 -19.43 22.31
CA LYS A 50 4.89 -20.62 21.63
C LYS A 50 4.38 -21.92 22.23
N THR A 51 4.21 -21.98 23.55
CA THR A 51 3.69 -23.17 24.28
C THR A 51 2.16 -23.26 24.33
N MET A 52 1.41 -22.22 23.92
CA MET A 52 -0.05 -22.27 23.90
C MET A 52 -0.56 -23.31 22.90
N SER A 53 -1.59 -24.05 23.30
CA SER A 53 -2.21 -25.06 22.45
C SER A 53 -2.97 -24.43 21.29
N ARG A 54 -3.11 -25.15 20.18
CA ARG A 54 -3.87 -24.71 19.00
C ARG A 54 -5.30 -24.30 19.34
N LYS A 55 -5.91 -24.92 20.36
CA LYS A 55 -7.27 -24.60 20.84
C LYS A 55 -7.35 -23.26 21.57
N GLU A 56 -6.27 -22.85 22.24
CA GLU A 56 -6.20 -21.55 22.92
C GLU A 56 -5.90 -20.43 21.91
N LYS A 57 -5.00 -20.70 20.96
CA LYS A 57 -4.70 -19.79 19.84
C LYS A 57 -5.92 -19.54 18.95
N PHE A 58 -6.72 -20.58 18.72
CA PHE A 58 -7.95 -20.49 17.90
C PHE A 58 -8.88 -19.34 18.33
N LYS A 59 -9.01 -19.06 19.63
CA LYS A 59 -9.83 -17.94 20.11
C LYS A 59 -9.30 -16.59 19.66
N PHE A 60 -7.98 -16.45 19.60
CA PHE A 60 -7.31 -15.23 19.16
C PHE A 60 -7.28 -15.12 17.64
N ASP A 61 -7.15 -16.23 16.92
CA ASP A 61 -7.30 -16.29 15.47
C ASP A 61 -8.68 -15.81 15.03
N GLU A 62 -9.75 -16.25 15.70
CA GLU A 62 -11.11 -15.79 15.42
C GLU A 62 -11.28 -14.29 15.70
N MET A 63 -10.70 -13.76 16.79
CA MET A 63 -10.73 -12.33 17.08
C MET A 63 -9.97 -11.51 16.02
N ALA A 64 -8.82 -11.98 15.56
CA ALA A 64 -8.05 -11.34 14.49
C ALA A 64 -8.81 -11.34 13.15
N LYS A 65 -9.53 -12.42 12.82
CA LYS A 65 -10.40 -12.49 11.63
C LYS A 65 -11.54 -11.48 11.71
N VAL A 66 -12.20 -11.37 12.86
CA VAL A 66 -13.28 -10.39 13.06
C VAL A 66 -12.73 -8.97 12.93
N ASP A 67 -11.57 -8.69 13.53
CA ASP A 67 -10.92 -7.38 13.47
C ASP A 67 -10.50 -7.00 12.05
N LYS A 68 -9.96 -7.96 11.28
CA LYS A 68 -9.69 -7.80 9.85
C LYS A 68 -10.94 -7.38 9.07
N VAL A 69 -12.09 -8.04 9.31
CA VAL A 69 -13.35 -7.70 8.63
C VAL A 69 -13.87 -6.32 9.04
N LEU A 70 -13.71 -5.94 10.31
CA LEU A 70 -14.08 -4.61 10.79
C LEU A 70 -13.20 -3.52 10.18
N TYR A 71 -11.88 -3.73 10.16
CA TYR A 71 -10.93 -2.83 9.53
C TYR A 71 -11.20 -2.66 8.03
N ASP A 72 -11.45 -3.76 7.31
CA ASP A 72 -11.77 -3.72 5.87
C ASP A 72 -13.07 -2.97 5.60
N ARG A 73 -14.06 -3.07 6.49
CA ARG A 73 -15.31 -2.29 6.41
C ARG A 73 -15.05 -0.81 6.66
N GLU A 74 -14.34 -0.49 7.74
CA GLU A 74 -14.05 0.90 8.13
C GLU A 74 -13.18 1.62 7.08
N MET A 75 -12.23 0.90 6.47
CA MET A 75 -11.37 1.43 5.40
C MET A 75 -12.13 1.70 4.10
N LYS A 76 -13.22 0.98 3.81
CA LYS A 76 -14.09 1.29 2.66
C LYS A 76 -14.82 2.62 2.85
N ASP A 77 -15.26 2.90 4.07
CA ASP A 77 -15.97 4.13 4.41
C ASP A 77 -15.03 5.34 4.50
N HIS A 78 -13.76 5.13 4.87
CA HIS A 78 -12.77 6.20 5.01
C HIS A 78 -12.17 6.70 3.67
N GLY A 79 -12.40 5.98 2.56
CA GLY A 79 -11.86 6.31 1.23
C GLY A 79 -10.33 6.25 1.14
N PRO A 80 -9.74 6.27 -0.07
CA PRO A 80 -8.29 6.18 -0.23
C PRO A 80 -7.64 7.40 0.43
N ALA A 81 -6.71 7.16 1.35
CA ALA A 81 -5.91 8.21 1.96
C ALA A 81 -5.35 9.11 0.86
N LYS A 82 -5.66 10.41 0.89
CA LYS A 82 -5.08 11.41 -0.01
C LYS A 82 -3.61 11.61 0.37
N GLY A 83 -2.78 10.62 0.08
CA GLY A 83 -1.34 10.72 0.20
C GLY A 83 -0.85 11.83 -0.71
N GLY A 84 -0.27 12.88 -0.12
CA GLY A 84 0.33 13.98 -0.87
C GLY A 84 1.30 13.42 -1.92
N LYS A 85 1.26 13.97 -3.14
CA LYS A 85 2.17 13.58 -4.22
C LYS A 85 3.60 13.74 -3.72
N ARG A 86 4.33 12.63 -3.56
CA ARG A 86 5.76 12.66 -3.20
C ARG A 86 6.51 13.50 -4.25
N LYS A 87 7.39 14.40 -3.79
CA LYS A 87 8.21 15.24 -4.68
C LYS A 87 9.00 14.30 -5.60
N LYS A 88 8.90 14.54 -6.91
CA LYS A 88 9.61 13.76 -7.92
C LYS A 88 11.08 14.18 -7.90
N ASP A 89 12.00 13.24 -7.74
CA ASP A 89 13.44 13.54 -7.76
C ASP A 89 13.84 14.15 -9.12
N PRO A 90 14.58 15.27 -9.14
CA PRO A 90 15.01 15.92 -10.40
C PRO A 90 15.90 15.04 -11.28
N ASN A 91 16.61 14.08 -10.68
CA ASN A 91 17.50 13.16 -11.38
C ASN A 91 16.82 11.84 -11.79
N ALA A 92 15.56 11.63 -11.41
CA ALA A 92 14.85 10.42 -11.81
C ALA A 92 14.47 10.50 -13.29
N PRO A 93 14.67 9.42 -14.07
CA PRO A 93 14.10 9.32 -15.40
C PRO A 93 12.60 9.68 -15.36
N LYS A 94 12.16 10.52 -16.29
CA LYS A 94 10.77 10.95 -16.38
C LYS A 94 9.90 9.82 -16.91
N ARG A 95 8.79 9.51 -16.22
CA ARG A 95 7.89 8.43 -16.64
C ARG A 95 7.39 8.66 -18.07
N PRO A 96 7.37 7.62 -18.92
CA PRO A 96 6.93 7.75 -20.30
C PRO A 96 5.42 8.03 -20.33
N PRO A 97 4.95 8.81 -21.32
CA PRO A 97 3.52 9.05 -21.50
C PRO A 97 2.80 7.75 -21.86
N SER A 98 1.59 7.56 -21.32
CA SER A 98 0.73 6.43 -21.71
C SER A 98 0.12 6.66 -23.10
N GLY A 99 -0.46 5.61 -23.70
CA GLY A 99 -1.10 5.71 -25.02
C GLY A 99 -2.19 6.79 -25.07
N PHE A 100 -2.97 6.94 -24.00
CA PHE A 100 -3.94 8.03 -23.88
C PHE A 100 -3.30 9.42 -23.88
N PHE A 101 -2.16 9.60 -23.21
CA PHE A 101 -1.45 10.88 -23.20
C PHE A 101 -0.83 11.21 -24.57
N LEU A 102 -0.37 10.20 -25.32
CA LEU A 102 0.09 10.38 -26.70
C LEU A 102 -1.06 10.81 -27.62
N PHE A 103 -2.24 10.19 -27.46
CA PHE A 103 -3.45 10.63 -28.14
C PHE A 103 -3.81 12.07 -27.75
N CYS A 104 -3.81 12.39 -26.46
CA CYS A 104 -4.09 13.74 -25.99
C CYS A 104 -3.10 14.75 -26.57
N SER A 105 -1.81 14.46 -26.67
CA SER A 105 -0.85 15.43 -27.22
C SER A 105 -1.11 15.75 -28.69
N GLU A 106 -1.63 14.80 -29.47
CA GLU A 106 -1.97 15.02 -30.88
C GLU A 106 -3.33 15.73 -31.06
N PHE A 107 -4.32 15.45 -30.20
CA PHE A 107 -5.69 15.96 -30.36
C PHE A 107 -6.00 17.21 -29.53
N HIS A 108 -5.29 17.44 -28.43
CA HIS A 108 -5.40 18.65 -27.62
C HIS A 108 -5.20 19.95 -28.42
N PRO A 109 -4.14 20.12 -29.25
CA PRO A 109 -4.00 21.33 -30.06
C PRO A 109 -5.13 21.46 -31.09
N ARG A 110 -5.63 20.35 -31.65
CA ARG A 110 -6.75 20.37 -32.61
C ARG A 110 -8.03 20.90 -31.97
N ILE A 111 -8.40 20.39 -30.79
CA ILE A 111 -9.59 20.84 -30.07
C ILE A 111 -9.45 22.31 -29.65
N LYS A 112 -8.26 22.71 -29.21
CA LYS A 112 -7.96 24.10 -28.84
C LYS A 112 -8.09 25.05 -30.03
N SER A 113 -7.63 24.65 -31.22
CA SER A 113 -7.78 25.46 -32.43
C SER A 113 -9.23 25.57 -32.90
N THR A 114 -10.02 24.50 -32.79
CA THR A 114 -11.46 24.52 -33.15
C THR A 114 -12.31 25.28 -32.12
N ASN A 115 -11.88 25.32 -30.85
CA ASN A 115 -12.61 25.96 -29.76
C ASN A 115 -11.67 26.86 -28.95
N PRO A 116 -11.23 28.00 -29.52
CA PRO A 116 -10.39 28.95 -28.80
C PRO A 116 -11.19 29.49 -27.60
N GLY A 117 -10.77 29.13 -26.37
CA GLY A 117 -11.43 29.55 -25.13
C GLY A 117 -12.09 28.41 -24.33
N ILE A 118 -12.09 27.17 -24.83
CA ILE A 118 -12.56 26.02 -24.05
C ILE A 118 -11.71 25.84 -22.77
N SER A 119 -12.37 25.54 -21.64
CA SER A 119 -11.67 25.28 -20.39
C SER A 119 -10.80 24.02 -20.51
N ILE A 120 -9.66 23.99 -19.82
CA ILE A 120 -8.76 22.83 -19.80
C ILE A 120 -9.52 21.59 -19.28
N GLY A 121 -10.43 21.77 -18.31
CA GLY A 121 -11.25 20.71 -17.76
C GLY A 121 -12.21 20.10 -18.78
N ASP A 122 -12.90 20.93 -19.56
CA ASP A 122 -13.86 20.45 -20.56
C ASP A 122 -13.17 19.86 -21.79
N MET A 123 -11.99 20.38 -22.14
CA MET A 123 -11.13 19.76 -23.15
C MET A 123 -10.68 18.36 -22.73
N ALA A 124 -10.29 18.19 -21.46
CA ALA A 124 -9.90 16.90 -20.92
C ALA A 124 -11.07 15.89 -20.92
N LYS A 125 -12.29 16.33 -20.57
CA LYS A 125 -13.50 15.50 -20.69
C LYS A 125 -13.73 15.05 -22.13
N LYS A 126 -13.70 15.99 -23.08
CA LYS A 126 -13.90 15.70 -24.52
C LYS A 126 -12.86 14.71 -25.06
N LEU A 127 -11.59 14.87 -24.69
CA LEU A 127 -10.53 13.93 -25.07
C LEU A 127 -10.73 12.54 -24.44
N GLY A 128 -11.18 12.49 -23.19
CA GLY A 128 -11.50 11.23 -22.50
C GLY A 128 -12.64 10.48 -23.16
N GLU A 129 -13.70 11.19 -23.56
CA GLU A 129 -14.83 10.62 -24.30
C GLU A 129 -14.42 10.12 -25.69
N MET A 130 -13.66 10.93 -26.45
CA MET A 130 -13.11 10.51 -27.74
C MET A 130 -12.28 9.24 -27.60
N TRP A 131 -11.37 9.18 -26.63
CA TRP A 131 -10.55 7.99 -26.40
C TRP A 131 -11.39 6.77 -26.03
N LYS A 132 -12.45 6.90 -25.23
CA LYS A 132 -13.34 5.78 -24.92
C LYS A 132 -14.03 5.25 -26.18
N ASN A 133 -14.48 6.15 -27.05
CA ASN A 133 -15.21 5.83 -28.27
C ASN A 133 -14.33 5.32 -29.42
N LEU A 134 -13.01 5.52 -29.38
CA LEU A 134 -12.10 4.95 -30.38
C LEU A 134 -12.13 3.42 -30.36
N ASN A 135 -12.02 2.81 -31.53
CA ASN A 135 -11.91 1.36 -31.65
C ASN A 135 -10.52 0.87 -31.22
N ASP A 136 -10.40 -0.41 -30.89
CA ASP A 136 -9.10 -1.00 -30.50
C ASP A 136 -8.06 -0.82 -31.59
N SER A 137 -8.43 -0.94 -32.88
CA SER A 137 -7.52 -0.71 -34.02
C SER A 137 -6.94 0.71 -34.04
N GLU A 138 -7.73 1.72 -33.65
CA GLU A 138 -7.28 3.12 -33.60
C GLU A 138 -6.45 3.39 -32.34
N LYS A 139 -6.71 2.67 -31.25
CA LYS A 139 -5.93 2.73 -30.00
C LYS A 139 -4.59 2.00 -30.12
N GLN A 140 -4.53 0.91 -30.88
CA GLN A 140 -3.34 0.06 -31.08
C GLN A 140 -2.06 0.83 -31.39
N PRO A 141 -2.02 1.79 -32.34
CA PRO A 141 -0.79 2.54 -32.61
C PRO A 141 -0.32 3.35 -31.40
N TYR A 142 -1.23 3.94 -30.62
CA TYR A 142 -0.87 4.69 -29.41
C TYR A 142 -0.42 3.77 -28.28
N ILE A 143 -1.06 2.62 -28.11
CA ILE A 143 -0.66 1.59 -27.13
C ILE A 143 0.72 1.05 -27.48
N THR A 144 0.99 0.74 -28.75
CA THR A 144 2.27 0.23 -29.23
C THR A 144 3.38 1.27 -29.08
N LYS A 145 3.12 2.54 -29.45
CA LYS A 145 4.06 3.66 -29.22
C LYS A 145 4.38 3.81 -27.73
N ALA A 146 3.38 3.76 -26.86
CA ALA A 146 3.58 3.84 -25.41
C ALA A 146 4.36 2.66 -24.85
N ALA A 147 4.13 1.44 -25.36
CA ALA A 147 4.86 0.24 -24.97
C ALA A 147 6.36 0.37 -25.33
N LYS A 148 6.69 0.84 -26.54
CA LYS A 148 8.07 1.10 -26.95
C LYS A 148 8.76 2.16 -26.08
N LEU A 149 8.04 3.23 -25.72
CA LEU A 149 8.57 4.26 -24.82
C LEU A 149 8.78 3.72 -23.39
N LYS A 150 7.91 2.83 -22.94
CA LYS A 150 8.02 2.15 -21.66
C LYS A 150 9.25 1.25 -21.61
N GLU A 151 9.49 0.46 -22.65
CA GLU A 151 10.68 -0.40 -22.76
C GLU A 151 11.97 0.43 -22.75
N LYS A 152 12.01 1.54 -23.50
CA LYS A 152 13.17 2.44 -23.49
C LYS A 152 13.42 3.04 -22.11
N TYR A 153 12.35 3.50 -21.44
CA TYR A 153 12.44 4.02 -20.08
C TYR A 153 12.92 2.97 -19.07
N GLU A 154 12.47 1.72 -19.18
CA GLU A 154 12.92 0.64 -18.30
C GLU A 154 14.41 0.36 -18.48
N LYS A 155 14.93 0.40 -19.72
CA LYS A 155 16.36 0.31 -20.01
C LYS A 155 17.14 1.50 -19.43
N ASP A 156 16.66 2.73 -19.64
CA ASP A 156 17.29 3.95 -19.12
C ASP A 156 17.31 3.97 -17.58
N VAL A 157 16.23 3.50 -16.94
CA VAL A 157 16.16 3.34 -15.48
C VAL A 157 17.14 2.28 -14.99
N ALA A 158 17.27 1.16 -15.70
CA ALA A 158 18.23 0.12 -15.35
C ALA A 158 19.68 0.62 -15.43
N ASP A 159 20.04 1.34 -16.51
CA ASP A 159 21.35 1.98 -16.66
C ASP A 159 21.62 3.03 -15.56
N CYS A 160 20.64 3.86 -15.23
CA CYS A 160 20.76 4.87 -14.17
C CYS A 160 20.93 4.25 -12.77
N LYS A 161 20.26 3.12 -12.50
CA LYS A 161 20.44 2.35 -11.26
C LYS A 161 21.84 1.74 -11.17
N LEU A 162 22.36 1.18 -12.26
CA LEU A 162 23.72 0.60 -12.30
C LEU A 162 24.82 1.65 -12.12
N LYS A 163 24.60 2.88 -12.59
CA LYS A 163 25.55 4.01 -12.44
C LYS A 163 25.54 4.67 -11.04
N GLY A 164 24.93 4.04 -10.04
CA GLY A 164 25.05 4.44 -8.63
C GLY A 164 24.48 5.82 -8.29
N LYS A 165 23.58 6.37 -9.13
CA LYS A 165 22.96 7.69 -8.93
C LYS A 165 21.43 7.64 -8.97
N PHE A 166 20.79 6.65 -8.36
CA PHE A 166 19.35 6.76 -8.05
C PHE A 166 18.84 5.71 -7.06
N ASP A 167 18.26 6.19 -5.96
CA ASP A 167 17.38 5.41 -5.09
C ASP A 167 15.98 5.37 -5.71
N GLY A 168 15.64 4.24 -6.31
CA GLY A 168 14.40 4.06 -7.05
C GLY A 168 13.19 4.07 -6.12
N THR A 169 12.49 5.20 -6.03
CA THR A 169 11.13 5.25 -5.46
C THR A 169 10.21 4.31 -6.28
N LYS A 170 10.11 3.05 -5.83
CA LYS A 170 9.10 2.07 -6.24
C LYS A 170 7.74 2.65 -5.89
N GLY A 171 6.88 2.85 -6.89
CA GLY A 171 5.56 3.43 -6.71
C GLY A 171 4.64 3.13 -7.89
N SER A 172 3.96 1.99 -7.78
CA SER A 172 2.84 1.47 -8.58
C SER A 172 3.09 1.22 -10.07
N ALA A 173 3.51 -0.01 -10.36
CA ALA A 173 3.16 -0.74 -11.58
C ALA A 173 2.67 -2.15 -11.17
N LYS A 174 1.39 -2.29 -10.77
CA LYS A 174 0.66 -3.55 -10.90
C LYS A 174 -0.37 -3.33 -12.00
N VAL A 175 0.04 -3.62 -13.24
CA VAL A 175 -0.87 -3.96 -14.33
C VAL A 175 -1.23 -5.42 -14.09
N ALA A 176 -2.49 -5.65 -13.68
CA ALA A 176 -3.04 -6.99 -13.58
C ALA A 176 -3.30 -7.51 -15.01
N ARG A 177 -2.56 -8.55 -15.41
CA ARG A 177 -3.06 -9.62 -16.29
C ARG A 177 -2.14 -10.85 -16.27
N LYS A 178 -2.64 -11.88 -15.56
CA LYS A 178 -2.61 -13.33 -15.80
C LYS A 178 -1.54 -14.19 -15.08
N ASN A 179 -2.07 -14.95 -14.10
CA ASN A 179 -1.72 -16.27 -13.55
C ASN A 179 -0.24 -16.62 -13.30
N VAL A 180 0.13 -16.64 -12.02
CA VAL A 180 1.00 -17.65 -11.39
C VAL A 180 0.31 -17.98 -10.07
N GLU A 181 -0.40 -19.11 -10.04
CA GLU A 181 -0.63 -19.86 -8.81
C GLU A 181 0.68 -20.64 -8.57
N GLU A 182 1.08 -20.76 -7.30
CA GLU A 182 2.23 -21.51 -6.79
C GLU A 182 3.59 -20.80 -6.73
N GLU A 183 3.74 -19.70 -5.98
CA GLU A 183 5.02 -19.31 -5.30
C GLU A 183 4.75 -18.41 -4.06
N ASP A 184 3.69 -18.69 -3.28
CA ASP A 184 3.15 -17.78 -2.23
C ASP A 184 3.35 -18.28 -0.78
N GLU A 185 4.16 -19.32 -0.52
CA GLU A 185 4.29 -19.91 0.83
C GLU A 185 5.64 -19.64 1.56
N GLU A 186 6.69 -19.14 0.91
CA GLU A 186 7.99 -18.93 1.59
C GLU A 186 8.30 -17.47 1.98
N ASP A 187 7.62 -16.47 1.43
CA ASP A 187 7.88 -15.03 1.73
C ASP A 187 7.01 -14.50 2.89
N GLU A 188 5.96 -15.24 3.31
CA GLU A 188 5.10 -14.85 4.45
C GLU A 188 5.78 -15.05 5.83
N GLU A 189 6.77 -15.93 5.95
CA GLU A 189 7.42 -16.25 7.24
C GLU A 189 8.50 -15.25 7.69
N GLU A 190 9.01 -14.43 6.78
CA GLU A 190 10.00 -13.38 7.08
C GLU A 190 9.32 -12.03 7.39
N GLU A 191 8.22 -11.66 6.71
CA GLU A 191 7.48 -10.42 7.00
C GLU A 191 6.70 -10.48 8.34
N GLU A 192 6.23 -11.66 8.79
CA GLU A 192 5.57 -11.79 10.11
C GLU A 192 6.52 -11.48 11.29
N LYS A 193 7.83 -11.71 11.16
CA LYS A 193 8.79 -11.51 12.27
C LYS A 193 9.11 -10.04 12.54
N GLU A 194 9.13 -9.20 11.50
CA GLU A 194 9.44 -7.77 11.62
C GLU A 194 8.20 -6.97 12.08
N GLU A 195 6.99 -7.33 11.63
CA GLU A 195 5.74 -6.70 12.11
C GLU A 195 5.46 -7.03 13.60
N ASP A 196 5.83 -8.23 14.07
CA ASP A 196 5.64 -8.66 15.46
C ASP A 196 6.45 -7.83 16.48
N GLU A 197 7.65 -7.32 16.13
CA GLU A 197 8.44 -6.47 17.04
C GLU A 197 7.88 -5.04 17.13
N ASP A 198 7.37 -4.50 16.01
CA ASP A 198 6.78 -3.17 15.96
C ASP A 198 5.37 -3.12 16.57
N GLU A 199 4.57 -4.19 16.45
CA GLU A 199 3.28 -4.31 17.16
C GLU A 199 3.48 -4.44 18.68
N GLN A 200 4.53 -5.12 19.13
CA GLN A 200 4.92 -5.17 20.54
C GLN A 200 5.28 -3.78 21.09
N ARG A 201 5.99 -2.96 20.31
CA ARG A 201 6.28 -1.56 20.67
C ARG A 201 5.03 -0.69 20.67
N ASN A 202 4.15 -0.87 19.69
CA ASN A 202 2.97 -0.03 19.51
C ASN A 202 1.85 -0.32 20.53
N CYS A 203 1.59 -1.59 20.86
CA CYS A 203 0.58 -1.99 21.85
C CYS A 203 0.87 -1.43 23.25
N LEU A 204 2.15 -1.33 23.62
CA LEU A 204 2.59 -0.87 24.93
C LEU A 204 2.74 0.67 25.00
N SER A 205 2.87 1.35 23.85
CA SER A 205 2.85 2.83 23.75
C SER A 205 1.46 3.45 23.98
N VAL A 206 0.38 2.68 23.78
CA VAL A 206 -1.02 3.13 24.00
C VAL A 206 -1.45 2.93 25.47
N SER A 207 -0.56 2.40 26.32
CA SER A 207 -0.81 2.11 27.74
C SER A 207 0.03 2.95 28.73
N LEU A 208 0.75 3.96 28.25
CA LEU A 208 1.42 5.03 29.02
C LEU A 208 0.63 6.33 28.83
#